data_AF-A0A8J8BAX9-F1
#
_entry.id   AF-A0A8J8BAX9-F1
#
_cell.length_a   1.000
_cell.length_b   1.000
_cell.length_c   1.000
_cell.angle_alpha   90.00
_cell.angle_beta   90.00
_cell.angle_gamma   90.00
#
_symmetry.space_group_name_H-M   'P 1'
#
loop_
_entity.id
_entity.type
_entity.pdbx_description
1 polymer ?
#
loop_
_entity_poly.entity_id
_entity_poly.type
_entity_poly.pdbx_seq_one_letter_code
_entity_poly.pdbx_strand_id
1 'polypeptide(L)'
;MSMTRTTVYLSRDAKQRLSLAARRRHRSEAELIRDAIDRLLAEEPERPKPNPPALDMAPSVADDVDAHLSAGFGEHGLEGDWWRA
;
A
#
# COMPACT_ATOMS: atom_id res chain seq x y z
N MET A 1 10.67 19.59 6.63
CA MET A 1 10.12 18.30 7.10
C MET A 1 9.75 18.44 8.56
N SER A 2 8.52 18.13 8.95
CA SER A 2 8.18 18.06 10.38
C SER A 2 8.67 16.73 10.96
N MET A 3 9.07 16.75 12.23
CA MET A 3 9.50 15.55 12.96
C MET A 3 8.46 15.25 14.04
N THR A 4 7.99 14.01 14.09
CA THR A 4 7.04 13.53 15.11
C THR A 4 7.78 12.73 16.17
N ARG A 5 7.54 13.03 17.45
CA ARG A 5 8.11 12.27 18.56
C ARG A 5 7.31 11.00 18.79
N THR A 6 7.97 9.85 18.66
CA THR A 6 7.39 8.53 18.92
C THR A 6 8.21 7.82 20.01
N THR A 7 7.54 7.21 20.98
CA THR A 7 8.16 6.40 22.03
C THR A 7 7.95 4.92 21.70
N VAL A 8 9.03 4.14 21.66
CA VAL A 8 9.00 2.69 21.37
C VAL A 8 9.72 1.92 22.47
N TYR A 9 9.26 0.71 22.75
CA TYR A 9 9.95 -0.20 23.65
C TYR A 9 11.04 -0.96 22.88
N LEU A 10 12.25 -0.98 23.44
CA LEU A 10 13.37 -1.76 22.91
C LEU A 10 13.81 -2.77 23.97
N SER A 11 14.26 -3.95 23.53
CA SER A 11 14.95 -4.86 24.44
C SER A 11 16.23 -4.20 24.97
N ARG A 12 16.68 -4.61 26.16
CA ARG A 12 17.90 -4.06 26.77
C ARG A 12 19.12 -4.27 25.88
N ASP A 13 19.22 -5.44 25.24
CA ASP A 13 20.29 -5.76 24.28
C ASP A 13 20.25 -4.83 23.05
N ALA A 14 19.07 -4.63 22.45
CA ALA A 14 18.90 -3.76 21.29
C ALA A 14 19.33 -2.32 21.62
N LYS A 15 18.96 -1.82 22.81
CA LYS A 15 19.38 -0.49 23.27
C LYS A 15 20.90 -0.38 23.44
N GLN A 16 21.54 -1.37 24.05
CA GLN A 16 23.00 -1.38 24.23
C GLN A 16 23.74 -1.39 22.88
N ARG A 17 23.30 -2.24 21.95
CA ARG A 17 23.86 -2.31 20.59
C ARG A 17 23.69 -1.00 19.84
N LEU A 18 22.53 -0.34 19.98
CA LEU A 18 22.28 0.97 19.39
C LEU A 18 23.21 2.04 19.95
N SER A 19 23.39 2.11 21.28
CA SER A 19 24.31 3.07 21.91
C SER A 19 25.76 2.86 21.47
N LEU A 20 26.21 1.61 21.36
CA LEU A 20 27.56 1.29 20.85
C LEU A 20 27.73 1.69 19.38
N ALA A 21 26.72 1.44 18.55
CA ALA A 21 26.73 1.82 17.14
C ALA A 21 26.74 3.35 16.96
N ALA A 22 25.96 4.08 17.76
CA ALA A 22 25.92 5.54 17.78
C ALA A 22 27.30 6.13 18.11
N ARG A 23 27.94 5.63 19.17
CA ARG A 23 29.29 6.05 19.57
C ARG A 23 30.33 5.79 18.48
N ARG A 24 30.36 4.58 17.92
CA ARG A 24 31.29 4.20 16.85
C ARG A 24 31.15 5.04 15.58
N ARG A 25 29.93 5.53 15.30
CA ARG A 25 29.61 6.29 14.09
C ARG A 25 29.58 7.81 14.33
N HIS A 26 29.82 8.28 15.55
CA HIS A 26 29.68 9.68 15.96
C HIS A 26 28.33 10.29 15.57
N ARG A 27 27.25 9.52 15.69
CA ARG A 27 25.88 9.93 15.34
C ARG A 27 24.94 9.74 16.52
N SER A 28 23.82 10.45 16.52
CA SER A 28 22.80 10.24 17.53
C SER A 28 22.07 8.90 17.32
N GLU A 29 21.59 8.29 18.41
CA GLU A 29 20.78 7.08 18.31
C GLU A 29 19.50 7.30 17.51
N ALA A 30 18.91 8.50 17.62
CA ALA A 30 17.71 8.87 16.89
C ALA A 30 17.95 8.94 15.37
N GLU A 31 19.11 9.43 14.94
CA GLU A 31 19.50 9.38 13.52
C GLU A 31 19.67 7.94 13.03
N LEU A 32 20.29 7.07 13.82
CA LEU A 32 20.43 5.66 13.44
C LEU A 32 19.09 4.93 13.35
N ILE A 33 18.16 5.24 14.25
CA ILE A 33 16.80 4.69 14.20
C ILE A 33 16.09 5.16 12.94
N ARG A 34 16.13 6.47 12.63
CA ARG A 34 15.50 7.02 11.41
C ARG A 34 16.08 6.39 10.15
N ASP A 35 17.41 6.38 10.00
CA ASP A 35 18.07 5.76 8.84
C ASP A 35 17.71 4.28 8.66
N ALA A 36 17.59 3.53 9.77
CA ALA A 36 17.24 2.11 9.71
C ALA A 36 15.78 1.90 9.27
N ILE A 37 14.86 2.74 9.76
CA ILE A 37 13.45 2.72 9.35
C ILE A 37 13.33 3.11 7.88
N ASP A 38 14.01 4.16 7.44
CA ASP A 38 13.95 4.62 6.04
C ASP A 38 14.45 3.55 5.08
N ARG A 39 15.53 2.84 5.43
CA ARG A 39 16.04 1.71 4.63
C ARG A 39 15.06 0.55 4.58
N LEU A 40 14.50 0.17 5.74
CA LEU A 40 13.53 -0.91 5.83
C LEU A 40 12.30 -0.62 4.97
N LEU A 41 11.78 0.62 5.02
CA LEU A 41 10.60 1.04 4.27
C LEU A 41 10.89 1.28 2.78
N ALA A 42 12.11 1.65 2.42
CA ALA A 42 12.52 1.75 1.02
C ALA A 42 12.61 0.36 0.34
N GLU A 43 12.90 -0.69 1.11
CA GLU A 43 12.90 -2.07 0.64
C GLU A 43 11.49 -2.68 0.57
N GLU A 44 10.48 -2.08 1.22
CA GLU A 44 9.10 -2.52 1.05
C GLU A 44 8.64 -2.26 -0.40
N PRO A 45 8.15 -3.29 -1.11
CA PRO A 45 7.64 -3.08 -2.46
C PRO A 45 6.52 -2.06 -2.40
N GLU A 46 6.67 -0.98 -3.17
CA GLU A 46 5.63 0.04 -3.30
C GLU A 46 4.35 -0.71 -3.66
N ARG A 47 3.35 -0.67 -2.75
CA ARG A 47 2.09 -1.38 -2.95
C ARG A 47 1.60 -0.97 -4.34
N PRO A 48 1.43 -1.91 -5.28
CA PRO A 48 1.08 -1.53 -6.65
C PRO A 48 -0.19 -0.70 -6.55
N LYS A 49 -0.09 0.56 -6.98
CA LYS A 49 -1.27 1.40 -7.09
C LYS A 49 -2.23 0.62 -7.97
N PRO A 50 -3.53 0.54 -7.61
CA PRO A 50 -4.50 -0.04 -8.51
C PRO A 50 -4.34 0.72 -9.83
N ASN A 51 -3.87 -0.01 -10.85
CA ASN A 51 -3.79 0.46 -12.21
C ASN A 51 -4.99 -0.18 -12.92
N PRO A 52 -6.21 0.35 -12.71
CA PRO A 52 -7.36 -0.18 -13.40
C PRO A 52 -7.07 -0.08 -14.90
N PRO A 53 -7.38 -1.12 -15.69
CA PRO A 53 -7.25 -1.02 -17.13
C PRO A 53 -8.04 0.21 -17.61
N ALA A 54 -7.51 0.91 -18.61
CA ALA A 54 -8.29 1.90 -19.33
C ALA A 54 -9.44 1.15 -20.02
N LEU A 55 -10.62 1.20 -19.42
CA LEU A 55 -11.83 0.68 -20.04
C LEU A 55 -12.20 1.67 -21.14
N ASP A 56 -12.22 1.18 -22.39
CA ASP A 56 -12.70 1.95 -23.54
C ASP A 56 -14.24 2.02 -23.48
N MET A 57 -14.73 2.82 -22.54
CA MET A 57 -16.16 3.04 -22.32
C MET A 57 -16.47 4.50 -22.57
N ALA A 58 -17.60 4.75 -23.24
CA ALA A 58 -18.12 6.11 -23.35
C ALA A 58 -18.35 6.68 -21.94
N PRO A 59 -17.97 7.94 -21.65
CA PRO A 59 -18.13 8.55 -20.33
C PRO A 59 -19.55 8.42 -19.76
N SER A 60 -20.56 8.46 -20.65
CA SER A 60 -21.98 8.33 -20.32
C SER A 60 -22.37 7.00 -19.67
N VAL A 61 -21.57 5.93 -19.85
CA VAL A 61 -21.86 4.61 -19.26
C VAL A 61 -21.64 4.62 -17.75
N ALA A 62 -20.65 5.38 -17.26
CA ALA A 62 -20.38 5.51 -15.84
C ALA A 62 -21.42 6.39 -15.13
N ASP A 63 -21.95 7.39 -15.85
CA ASP A 63 -22.95 8.32 -15.33
C ASP A 63 -24.37 7.73 -15.34
N ASP A 64 -24.64 6.73 -16.19
CA ASP A 64 -25.97 6.13 -16.36
C ASP A 64 -25.92 4.59 -16.40
N VAL A 65 -25.33 4.04 -15.33
CA VAL A 65 -25.16 2.59 -15.14
C VAL A 65 -26.51 1.87 -15.10
N ASP A 66 -27.50 2.45 -14.40
CA ASP A 66 -28.80 1.80 -14.18
C ASP A 66 -29.59 1.65 -15.49
N ALA A 67 -29.58 2.65 -16.37
CA ALA A 67 -30.25 2.54 -17.68
C ALA A 67 -29.57 1.48 -18.56
N HIS A 68 -28.23 1.41 -18.54
CA HIS A 68 -27.49 0.42 -19.32
C HIS A 68 -27.75 -1.01 -18.82
N LEU A 69 -27.81 -1.22 -17.50
CA LEU A 69 -28.15 -2.52 -16.94
C LEU A 69 -29.61 -2.89 -17.24
N SER A 70 -30.53 -1.94 -17.17
CA SER A 70 -31.95 -2.18 -17.44
C SER A 70 -32.25 -2.51 -18.91
N ALA A 71 -31.33 -2.22 -19.83
CA ALA A 71 -31.48 -2.42 -21.27
C ALA A 71 -31.25 -3.86 -21.77
N GLY A 72 -31.21 -4.85 -20.86
CA GLY A 72 -31.11 -6.27 -21.24
C GLY A 72 -30.23 -7.13 -20.33
N PHE A 73 -29.68 -6.58 -19.24
CA PHE A 73 -28.86 -7.36 -18.32
C PHE A 73 -29.72 -8.44 -17.64
N GLY A 74 -29.39 -9.72 -17.88
CA GLY A 74 -30.09 -10.86 -17.29
C GLY A 74 -31.31 -11.36 -18.08
N GLU A 75 -31.62 -10.83 -19.26
CA GLU A 75 -32.77 -11.30 -20.09
C GLU A 75 -32.68 -12.78 -20.49
N HIS A 76 -31.46 -13.33 -20.61
CA HIS A 76 -31.22 -14.74 -20.93
C HIS A 76 -30.97 -15.61 -19.68
N GLY A 77 -31.19 -15.07 -18.48
CA GLY A 77 -30.98 -15.77 -17.21
C GLY A 77 -29.54 -16.27 -17.02
N LEU A 78 -29.38 -17.24 -16.11
CA LEU A 78 -28.12 -17.98 -15.90
C LEU A 78 -28.06 -19.27 -16.72
N GLU A 79 -28.92 -19.42 -17.74
CA GLU A 79 -29.14 -20.67 -18.47
C GLU A 79 -28.05 -20.99 -19.51
N GLY A 80 -27.07 -20.09 -19.69
CA GLY A 80 -25.86 -20.42 -20.42
C GLY A 80 -24.86 -21.17 -19.54
N ASP A 81 -24.24 -22.21 -20.09
CA ASP A 81 -23.08 -22.91 -19.50
C ASP A 81 -21.76 -22.09 -19.63
N TRP A 82 -21.80 -20.76 -19.50
CA TRP A 82 -20.64 -19.86 -19.73
C TRP A 82 -19.62 -19.83 -18.57
N TRP A 83 -19.89 -20.54 -17.48
CA TRP A 83 -19.00 -20.69 -16.32
C TRP A 83 -18.35 -22.08 -16.21
N ARG A 84 -18.59 -22.98 -17.18
CA ARG A 84 -17.87 -24.26 -17.31
C ARG A 84 -16.85 -24.19 -18.44
N ALA A 85 -15.72 -23.52 -18.21
CA ALA A 85 -14.49 -23.68 -18.99
C ALA A 85 -13.27 -23.54 -18.08
#